data_AF-A0A0E2PF99-F1
#
_entry.id   AF-A0A0E2PF99-F1
#
_cell.length_a   1.000
_cell.length_b   1.000
_cell.length_c   1.000
_cell.angle_alpha   90.00
_cell.angle_beta   90.00
_cell.angle_gamma   90.00
#
_symmetry.space_group_name_H-M   'P 1'
#
loop_
_entity.id
_entity.type
_entity.pdbx_description
1 polymer ?
#
loop_
_entity_poly.entity_id
_entity_poly.type
_entity_poly.pdbx_seq_one_letter_code
_entity_poly.pdbx_strand_id
1 'polypeptide(L)'
;MLSSNSGVLALAEVEKRLRVAERLARCIDDPRCPDQVVHSLADMIDFRMKMIGAGYEDGNDANRLRRDPVFKMAQDALPSGRDLASQSTLCRLENLPGVRELVAMGRAMVDL
;
A
#
# COMPACT_ATOMS: atom_id res chain seq x y z
N MET A 1 -5.82 14.02 15.89
CA MET A 1 -4.89 14.65 14.94
C MET A 1 -5.69 15.17 13.76
N LEU A 2 -5.40 16.38 13.30
CA LEU A 2 -5.89 16.89 12.01
C LEU A 2 -4.92 16.40 10.93
N SER A 3 -5.43 15.91 9.79
CA SER A 3 -4.61 15.49 8.65
C SER A 3 -4.66 16.54 7.55
N SER A 4 -3.52 16.78 6.91
CA SER A 4 -3.40 17.61 5.70
C SER A 4 -3.44 16.78 4.41
N ASN A 5 -3.68 15.47 4.51
CA ASN A 5 -3.53 14.52 3.41
C ASN A 5 -4.87 14.18 2.72
N SER A 6 -5.92 15.01 2.84
CA SER A 6 -7.26 14.69 2.33
C SER A 6 -7.30 14.30 0.85
N GLY A 7 -6.34 14.76 0.05
CA GLY A 7 -6.19 14.37 -1.36
C GLY A 7 -6.03 12.86 -1.59
N VAL A 8 -5.52 12.09 -0.62
CA VAL A 8 -5.39 10.63 -0.78
C VAL A 8 -6.74 9.91 -0.88
N LEU A 9 -7.84 10.54 -0.46
CA LEU A 9 -9.19 9.99 -0.63
C LEU A 9 -9.59 9.98 -2.11
N ALA A 10 -9.14 10.97 -2.90
CA ALA A 10 -9.35 10.94 -4.36
C ALA A 10 -8.55 9.80 -5.01
N LEU A 11 -7.31 9.56 -4.56
CA LEU A 11 -6.52 8.41 -4.99
C LEU A 11 -7.18 7.07 -4.60
N ALA A 12 -7.84 7.01 -3.43
CA ALA A 12 -8.59 5.82 -3.03
C ALA A 12 -9.74 5.50 -3.99
N GLU A 13 -10.45 6.51 -4.49
CA GLU A 13 -11.51 6.31 -5.48
C GLU A 13 -10.99 5.85 -6.85
N VAL A 14 -9.78 6.29 -7.24
CA VAL A 14 -9.10 5.77 -8.42
C VAL A 14 -8.68 4.31 -8.21
N GLU A 15 -8.08 3.99 -7.07
CA GLU A 15 -7.65 2.63 -6.74
C GLU A 15 -8.83 1.66 -6.69
N LYS A 16 -9.99 2.05 -6.14
CA LYS A 16 -11.21 1.23 -6.15
C LYS A 16 -11.65 0.83 -7.56
N ARG A 17 -11.41 1.68 -8.56
CA ARG A 17 -11.79 1.42 -9.96
C ARG A 17 -10.75 0.59 -10.70
N LEU A 18 -9.47 0.91 -10.53
CA LEU A 18 -8.39 0.29 -11.29
C LEU A 18 -7.84 -0.99 -10.65
N ARG A 19 -7.94 -1.09 -9.32
CA ARG A 19 -7.44 -2.20 -8.49
C ARG A 19 -5.96 -2.48 -8.75
N VAL A 20 -5.15 -1.43 -8.85
CA VAL A 20 -3.73 -1.54 -9.20
C VAL A 20 -2.97 -2.33 -8.13
N ALA A 21 -3.22 -2.04 -6.85
CA ALA A 21 -2.53 -2.70 -5.75
C ALA A 21 -2.80 -4.21 -5.73
N GLU A 22 -4.04 -4.62 -6.01
CA GLU A 22 -4.39 -6.04 -6.08
C GLU A 22 -3.79 -6.73 -7.32
N ARG A 23 -3.79 -6.06 -8.48
CA ARG A 23 -3.14 -6.58 -9.70
C ARG A 23 -1.66 -6.83 -9.45
N LEU A 24 -0.97 -5.87 -8.84
CA LEU A 24 0.45 -5.97 -8.50
C LEU A 24 0.72 -7.05 -7.45
N ALA A 25 -0.11 -7.12 -6.40
CA ALA A 25 0.02 -8.13 -5.35
C ALA A 25 -0.06 -9.57 -5.91
N ARG A 26 -0.94 -9.82 -6.90
CA ARG A 26 -1.09 -11.14 -7.54
C ARG A 26 0.15 -11.59 -8.33
N CYS A 27 1.06 -10.67 -8.65
CA CYS A 27 2.31 -11.00 -9.33
C CYS A 27 3.42 -11.47 -8.38
N ILE A 28 3.22 -11.35 -7.06
CA ILE A 28 4.22 -11.64 -6.04
C ILE A 28 3.84 -12.93 -5.34
N ASP A 29 4.77 -13.89 -5.30
CA ASP A 29 4.63 -15.06 -4.41
C ASP A 29 4.93 -14.62 -2.98
N ASP A 30 3.97 -14.83 -2.07
CA ASP A 30 4.06 -14.38 -0.68
C ASP A 30 4.59 -15.51 0.21
N PRO A 31 5.88 -15.48 0.64
CA PRO A 31 6.46 -16.56 1.43
C PRO A 31 6.05 -16.51 2.90
N ARG A 32 5.26 -15.51 3.31
CA ARG A 32 4.85 -15.32 4.71
C ARG A 32 3.84 -16.41 5.10
N CYS A 33 3.91 -16.85 6.35
CA CYS A 33 2.91 -17.75 6.91
C CYS A 33 1.53 -17.04 6.92
N PRO A 34 0.49 -17.57 6.24
CA PRO A 34 -0.79 -16.89 6.09
C PRO A 34 -1.44 -16.48 7.41
N ASP A 35 -1.35 -17.33 8.44
CA ASP A 35 -1.93 -17.08 9.77
C ASP A 35 -1.24 -15.94 10.54
N GLN A 36 -0.07 -15.49 10.07
CA GLN A 36 0.71 -14.40 10.66
C GLN A 36 0.61 -13.11 9.85
N VAL A 37 -0.14 -13.10 8.74
CA VAL A 37 -0.31 -11.92 7.89
C VAL A 37 -1.31 -10.95 8.53
N VAL A 38 -0.80 -9.80 8.98
CA VAL A 38 -1.61 -8.70 9.54
C VAL A 38 -2.04 -7.70 8.46
N HIS A 39 -1.19 -7.50 7.45
CA HIS A 39 -1.41 -6.62 6.30
C HIS A 39 -1.15 -7.40 5.02
N SER A 40 -2.15 -7.48 4.14
CA SER A 40 -1.99 -8.15 2.86
C SER A 40 -0.98 -7.41 1.98
N LEU A 41 -0.40 -8.09 0.98
CA LEU A 41 0.47 -7.39 0.02
C LEU A 41 -0.28 -6.26 -0.69
N ALA A 42 -1.57 -6.46 -1.01
CA ALA A 42 -2.41 -5.44 -1.62
C ALA A 42 -2.57 -4.21 -0.70
N ASP A 43 -2.91 -4.38 0.58
CA ASP A 43 -3.03 -3.26 1.52
C ASP A 43 -1.71 -2.49 1.69
N MET A 44 -0.59 -3.21 1.65
CA MET A 44 0.74 -2.61 1.78
C MET A 44 1.15 -1.84 0.52
N ILE A 45 0.89 -2.40 -0.67
CA ILE A 45 1.14 -1.74 -1.96
C ILE A 45 0.24 -0.51 -2.09
N ASP A 46 -1.05 -0.62 -1.76
CA ASP A 46 -1.99 0.49 -1.80
C ASP A 46 -1.57 1.63 -0.86
N PHE A 47 -1.23 1.31 0.40
CA PHE A 47 -0.70 2.31 1.32
C PHE A 47 0.52 3.01 0.73
N ARG A 48 1.44 2.25 0.14
CA ARG A 48 2.69 2.78 -0.40
C ARG A 48 2.46 3.67 -1.62
N MET A 49 1.57 3.27 -2.53
CA MET A 49 1.17 4.08 -3.68
C MET A 49 0.57 5.41 -3.24
N LYS A 50 -0.32 5.41 -2.23
CA LYS A 50 -0.91 6.63 -1.67
C LYS A 50 0.13 7.52 -0.99
N MET A 51 1.12 6.95 -0.32
CA MET A 51 2.25 7.71 0.23
C MET A 51 3.04 8.41 -0.89
N ILE A 52 3.40 7.68 -1.95
CA ILE A 52 4.10 8.26 -3.11
C ILE A 52 3.27 9.37 -3.74
N GLY A 53 1.98 9.13 -3.99
CA GLY A 53 1.06 10.12 -4.57
C GLY A 53 0.85 11.37 -3.69
N ALA A 54 1.09 11.27 -2.38
CA ALA A 54 1.02 12.37 -1.44
C ALA A 54 2.39 13.07 -1.20
N GLY A 55 3.45 12.69 -1.91
CA GLY A 55 4.79 13.29 -1.78
C GLY A 55 5.64 12.74 -0.63
N TYR A 56 5.39 11.50 -0.22
CA TYR A 56 6.17 10.78 0.79
C TYR A 56 6.94 9.60 0.17
N GLU A 57 7.66 9.87 -0.93
CA GLU A 57 8.38 8.85 -1.72
C GLU A 57 9.60 8.26 -1.00
N ASP A 58 10.17 8.93 0.00
CA ASP A 58 11.33 8.39 0.75
C ASP A 58 10.94 7.34 1.81
N GLY A 59 9.65 7.23 2.13
CA GLY A 59 9.09 6.26 3.07
C GLY A 59 9.43 6.49 4.54
N ASN A 60 10.18 7.54 4.91
CA ASN A 60 10.63 7.76 6.29
C ASN A 60 9.44 8.08 7.24
N ASP A 61 8.38 8.63 6.68
CA ASP A 61 7.16 9.07 7.36
C ASP A 61 6.16 7.95 7.59
N ALA A 62 6.39 6.73 7.09
CA ALA A 62 5.43 5.62 7.16
C ALA A 62 4.95 5.33 8.59
N ASN A 63 5.84 5.42 9.59
CA ASN A 63 5.48 5.16 10.99
C ASN A 63 4.57 6.25 11.59
N ARG A 64 4.62 7.48 11.05
CA ARG A 64 3.68 8.55 11.38
C ARG A 64 2.37 8.37 10.61
N LEU A 65 2.46 8.15 9.29
CA LEU A 65 1.31 8.06 8.39
C LEU A 65 0.43 6.82 8.63
N ARG A 66 0.98 5.72 9.14
CA ARG A 66 0.17 4.54 9.50
C ARG A 66 -0.90 4.82 10.56
N ARG A 67 -0.76 5.92 11.30
CA ARG A 67 -1.70 6.42 12.32
C ARG A 67 -2.58 7.57 11.81
N ASP A 68 -2.30 8.10 10.63
CA ASP A 68 -3.05 9.21 10.05
C ASP A 68 -4.48 8.73 9.73
N PRO A 69 -5.53 9.40 10.26
CA PRO A 69 -6.90 8.97 10.09
C PRO A 69 -7.35 8.99 8.63
N VAL A 70 -6.83 9.91 7.79
CA VAL A 70 -7.17 10.00 6.38
C VAL A 70 -6.54 8.87 5.58
N PHE A 71 -5.30 8.49 5.89
CA PHE A 71 -4.67 7.31 5.28
C PHE A 71 -5.41 6.01 5.64
N LYS A 72 -5.88 5.89 6.89
CA LYS A 72 -6.73 4.75 7.30
C LYS A 72 -8.04 4.72 6.51
N MET A 73 -8.74 5.86 6.42
CA MET A 73 -9.98 5.96 5.64
C MET A 73 -9.77 5.68 4.15
N ALA A 74 -8.64 6.11 3.59
CA ALA A 74 -8.28 5.83 2.20
C ALA A 74 -8.06 4.33 1.93
N GLN A 75 -7.84 3.51 2.97
CA GLN A 75 -7.74 2.06 2.91
C GLN A 75 -9.02 1.36 3.42
N ASP A 76 -10.16 2.06 3.35
CA ASP A 76 -11.47 1.61 3.85
C ASP A 76 -11.43 1.13 5.33
N ALA A 77 -10.47 1.64 6.12
CA ALA A 77 -10.34 1.37 7.55
C ALA A 77 -10.88 2.53 8.40
N LEU A 78 -11.40 2.21 9.58
CA LEU A 78 -11.83 3.22 10.54
C LEU A 78 -10.64 4.07 11.02
N PRO A 79 -10.81 5.39 11.23
CA PRO A 79 -9.77 6.25 11.83
C PRO A 79 -9.21 5.71 13.16
N SER A 80 -10.07 5.10 13.98
CA SER A 80 -9.74 4.47 15.25
C SER A 80 -9.29 3.01 15.13
N GLY A 81 -9.31 2.45 13.91
CA GLY A 81 -8.92 1.08 13.64
C GLY A 81 -7.41 0.84 13.79
N ARG A 82 -7.00 -0.40 13.51
CA ARG A 82 -5.58 -0.80 13.51
C ARG A 82 -4.75 0.15 12.64
N ASP A 83 -3.54 0.42 13.08
CA ASP A 83 -2.56 1.13 12.26
C ASP A 83 -2.22 0.35 10.99
N LEU A 84 -1.93 1.07 9.90
CA LEU A 84 -1.43 0.49 8.66
C LEU A 84 -0.01 -0.08 8.82
N ALA A 85 0.56 -0.65 7.75
CA ALA A 85 1.89 -1.25 7.77
C ALA A 85 2.97 -0.27 8.28
N SER A 86 3.97 -0.79 9.02
CA SER A 86 5.11 0.02 9.48
C SER A 86 6.08 0.28 8.34
N GLN A 87 6.98 1.25 8.51
CA GLN A 87 8.11 1.45 7.60
C GLN A 87 8.89 0.14 7.37
N SER A 88 9.23 -0.58 8.43
CA SER A 88 9.96 -1.85 8.32
C SER A 88 9.18 -2.94 7.57
N THR A 89 7.86 -2.90 7.65
CA THR A 89 6.99 -3.84 6.93
C THR A 89 6.92 -3.49 5.45
N LEU A 90 6.79 -2.21 5.11
CA LEU A 90 6.85 -1.70 3.73
C LEU A 90 8.22 -1.97 3.09
N CYS A 91 9.31 -1.72 3.81
CA CYS A 91 10.66 -2.00 3.32
C CYS A 91 10.86 -3.48 2.98
N ARG A 92 10.32 -4.41 3.78
CA ARG A 92 10.34 -5.85 3.44
C ARG A 92 9.56 -6.15 2.17
N LEU A 93 8.41 -5.50 1.95
CA LEU A 93 7.66 -5.64 0.69
C LEU A 93 8.43 -5.11 -0.49
N GLU A 94 9.03 -3.93 -0.40
CA GLU A 94 9.77 -3.32 -1.52
C GLU A 94 10.97 -4.18 -1.94
N ASN A 95 11.53 -4.97 -1.03
CA ASN A 95 12.62 -5.90 -1.29
C ASN A 95 12.16 -7.36 -1.55
N LEU A 96 10.85 -7.63 -1.57
CA LEU A 96 10.32 -8.98 -1.75
C LEU A 96 10.30 -9.43 -3.23
N PRO A 97 9.79 -8.63 -4.20
CA PRO A 97 9.76 -9.03 -5.61
C PRO A 97 11.16 -9.27 -6.18
N GLY A 98 11.35 -10.43 -6.80
CA GLY A 98 12.52 -10.71 -7.62
C GLY A 98 12.33 -10.24 -9.06
N VAL A 99 13.30 -10.53 -9.93
CA VAL A 99 13.28 -10.13 -11.34
C VAL A 99 12.03 -10.65 -12.08
N ARG A 100 11.59 -11.87 -11.77
CA ARG A 100 10.43 -12.50 -12.43
C ARG A 100 9.13 -11.78 -12.06
N GLU A 101 8.96 -11.49 -10.78
CA GLU A 101 7.81 -10.79 -10.23
C GLU A 101 7.77 -9.36 -10.77
N LEU A 102 8.91 -8.66 -10.84
CA LEU A 102 9.00 -7.32 -11.43
C LEU A 102 8.61 -7.29 -12.92
N VAL A 103 9.02 -8.28 -13.70
CA VAL A 103 8.59 -8.40 -15.11
C VAL A 103 7.09 -8.68 -15.21
N ALA A 104 6.54 -9.54 -14.34
CA ALA A 104 5.11 -9.83 -14.30
C ALA A 104 4.29 -8.59 -13.91
N MET A 105 4.75 -7.84 -12.90
CA MET A 105 4.15 -6.56 -12.48
C MET A 105 4.16 -5.54 -13.62
N GLY A 106 5.29 -5.40 -14.33
CA GLY A 106 5.38 -4.50 -15.49
C GLY A 106 4.37 -4.85 -16.58
N ARG A 107 4.17 -6.13 -16.87
CA ARG A 107 3.15 -6.60 -17.83
C ARG A 107 1.72 -6.32 -17.33
N ALA A 108 1.44 -6.58 -16.06
CA ALA A 108 0.12 -6.33 -15.46
C ALA A 108 -0.30 -4.85 -15.53
N MET A 109 0.66 -3.94 -15.63
CA MET A 109 0.43 -2.50 -15.80
C MET A 109 0.23 -2.06 -17.26
N VAL A 110 0.63 -2.85 -18.25
CA VAL A 110 0.39 -2.53 -19.67
C VAL A 110 -1.09 -2.74 -20.03
N ASP A 111 -1.74 -3.71 -19.39
CA ASP A 111 -3.14 -4.06 -19.59
C ASP A 111 -4.11 -3.24 -18.70
N LEU A 112 -3.67 -2.05 -18.23
CA LEU A 112 -4.44 -1.20 -17.32
C LEU A 112 -5.50 -0.36 -18.04
#